data_AF-A0A0H2TV19-F1
#
_entry.id   AF-A0A0H2TV19-F1
#
_cell.length_a   1.000
_cell.length_b   1.000
_cell.length_c   1.000
_cell.angle_alpha   90.00
_cell.angle_beta   90.00
_cell.angle_gamma   90.00
#
_symmetry.space_group_name_H-M   'P 1'
#
loop_
_entity.id
_entity.type
_entity.pdbx_description
1 polymer ?
#
loop_
_entity_poly.entity_id
_entity_poly.type
_entity_poly.pdbx_seq_one_letter_code
_entity_poly.pdbx_strand_id
1 'polypeptide(L)'
;MLGYKASKALSVLAVLVSAAGVLAHPGHQHGVHAREVPPVFTDTGDSAFAFPLSQLSLGSGRFRENQDRTLSYIKSVNVDRLLYNFRANHRLSTNGAQANRGWDAPDFPFRTHFQGHFLTAWAQCYATLGDATCRDRANYFVAELAKCQNNNGAAGFKKGYLSGFPESEIEKVEKRTLSNGNVPYYAIHKTMAGLLDVWRIMDSTQARDVLLGMAGWVDARTSALSYQQMQNMLGTEFGGMTEVLADVFHQTGDKRWID
;
A
#
# COMPACT_ATOMS: atom_id res chain seq x y z
N MET A 1 -33.99 -57.46 63.26
CA MET A 1 -32.96 -57.63 64.30
C MET A 1 -31.69 -56.97 63.76
N LEU A 2 -31.26 -55.87 64.41
CA LEU A 2 -30.00 -55.10 64.30
C LEU A 2 -29.29 -55.00 62.94
N GLY A 3 -29.24 -53.80 62.35
CA GLY A 3 -28.05 -52.91 62.38
C GLY A 3 -27.63 -52.65 60.92
N TYR A 4 -27.01 -51.56 60.46
CA TYR A 4 -26.29 -50.43 61.03
C TYR A 4 -26.24 -49.37 59.90
N LYS A 5 -26.38 -48.07 60.19
CA LYS A 5 -26.26 -46.98 59.21
C LYS A 5 -24.79 -46.76 58.83
N ALA A 6 -24.52 -46.51 57.55
CA ALA A 6 -23.33 -45.78 57.10
C ALA A 6 -23.61 -45.01 55.80
N SER A 7 -23.54 -43.68 55.90
CA SER A 7 -23.59 -42.73 54.79
C SER A 7 -22.37 -42.86 53.88
N LYS A 8 -22.56 -42.72 52.57
CA LYS A 8 -21.51 -42.24 51.65
C LYS A 8 -22.08 -41.21 50.70
N ALA A 9 -21.56 -40.00 50.82
CA ALA A 9 -21.67 -38.92 49.86
C ALA A 9 -20.92 -39.27 48.57
N LEU A 10 -21.44 -38.88 47.41
CA LEU A 10 -20.66 -38.76 46.19
C LEU A 10 -20.77 -37.31 45.70
N SER A 11 -19.68 -36.59 45.89
CA SER A 11 -19.48 -35.20 45.51
C SER A 11 -19.15 -35.09 44.02
N VAL A 12 -19.75 -34.10 43.37
CA VAL A 12 -19.43 -33.66 42.00
C VAL A 12 -18.02 -33.08 41.99
N LEU A 13 -17.11 -33.67 41.20
CA LEU A 13 -15.75 -33.16 41.02
C LEU A 13 -15.74 -32.13 39.88
N ALA A 14 -15.57 -30.85 40.23
CA ALA A 14 -15.27 -29.79 39.28
C ALA A 14 -13.83 -29.93 38.79
N VAL A 15 -13.62 -29.98 37.47
CA VAL A 15 -12.29 -29.95 36.85
C VAL A 15 -11.80 -28.50 36.84
N LEU A 16 -10.85 -28.18 37.71
CA LEU A 16 -10.03 -26.97 37.65
C LEU A 16 -8.95 -27.17 36.57
N VAL A 17 -9.03 -26.42 35.47
CA VAL A 17 -7.93 -26.29 34.52
C VAL A 17 -6.91 -25.31 35.11
N SER A 18 -5.81 -25.85 35.61
CA SER A 18 -4.64 -25.09 36.06
C SER A 18 -3.94 -24.40 34.88
N ALA A 19 -3.83 -23.08 34.93
CA ALA A 19 -3.05 -22.28 34.00
C ALA A 19 -1.55 -22.62 34.17
N ALA A 20 -0.96 -23.26 33.17
CA ALA A 20 0.48 -23.40 33.07
C ALA A 20 1.07 -22.03 32.67
N GLY A 21 1.91 -21.48 33.55
CA GLY A 21 2.62 -20.22 33.32
C GLY A 21 3.53 -20.31 32.10
N VAL A 22 3.34 -19.38 31.17
CA VAL A 22 4.27 -19.14 30.06
C VAL A 22 5.51 -18.47 30.64
N LEU A 23 6.65 -19.14 30.55
CA LEU A 23 7.96 -18.57 30.85
C LEU A 23 8.26 -17.48 29.81
N ALA A 24 8.13 -16.22 30.22
CA ALA A 24 8.49 -15.06 29.41
C ALA A 24 10.00 -15.10 29.09
N HIS A 25 10.34 -15.16 27.81
CA HIS A 25 11.69 -14.83 27.34
C HIS A 25 11.90 -13.31 27.45
N PRO A 26 13.03 -12.84 28.03
CA PRO A 26 13.34 -11.43 28.07
C PRO A 26 13.93 -11.00 26.72
N GLY A 27 13.19 -10.19 25.95
CA GLY A 27 13.79 -9.50 24.81
C GLY A 27 12.93 -9.20 23.60
N HIS A 28 11.72 -8.63 23.77
CA HIS A 28 11.21 -7.68 22.78
C HIS A 28 10.48 -6.57 23.52
N GLN A 29 11.02 -5.36 23.47
CA GLN A 29 10.26 -4.16 23.80
C GLN A 29 9.02 -4.18 22.90
N HIS A 30 7.83 -4.09 23.50
CA HIS A 30 6.60 -3.84 22.76
C HIS A 30 6.73 -2.44 22.14
N GLY A 31 7.33 -2.38 20.95
CA GLY A 31 7.34 -1.19 20.13
C GLY A 31 5.92 -0.81 19.75
N VAL A 32 5.72 0.44 19.35
CA VAL A 32 4.46 0.88 18.75
C VAL A 32 4.30 0.14 17.43
N HIS A 33 3.57 -0.97 17.45
CA HIS A 33 3.26 -1.77 16.26
C HIS A 33 2.33 -0.97 15.33
N ALA A 34 2.50 -1.15 14.02
CA ALA A 34 1.62 -0.54 13.04
C ALA A 34 0.17 -1.03 13.28
N ARG A 35 -0.77 -0.08 13.34
CA ARG A 35 -2.19 -0.38 13.50
C ARG A 35 -2.82 -0.42 12.11
N GLU A 36 -3.16 -1.61 11.67
CA GLU A 36 -3.87 -1.77 10.40
C GLU A 36 -5.27 -1.13 10.50
N VAL A 37 -5.66 -0.41 9.46
CA VAL A 37 -6.99 0.15 9.28
C VAL A 37 -7.86 -0.95 8.71
N PRO A 38 -8.84 -1.49 9.47
CA PRO A 38 -9.71 -2.53 8.95
C PRO A 38 -10.55 -1.98 7.79
N PRO A 39 -10.88 -2.80 6.78
CA PRO A 39 -11.84 -2.43 5.75
C PRO A 39 -13.22 -2.17 6.37
N VAL A 40 -14.08 -1.44 5.64
CA VAL A 40 -15.44 -1.11 6.13
C VAL A 40 -16.41 -2.27 5.96
N PHE A 41 -16.07 -3.25 5.12
CA PHE A 41 -16.79 -4.51 5.02
C PHE A 41 -15.96 -5.64 5.62
N THR A 42 -16.66 -6.69 6.04
CA THR A 42 -16.06 -7.98 6.32
C THR A 42 -16.49 -8.92 5.22
N ASP A 43 -15.52 -9.54 4.56
CA ASP A 43 -15.80 -10.52 3.52
C ASP A 43 -16.65 -11.67 4.10
N THR A 44 -17.71 -12.03 3.37
CA THR A 44 -18.64 -13.08 3.77
C THR A 44 -18.32 -14.37 3.03
N GLY A 45 -18.20 -15.49 3.75
CA GLY A 45 -17.90 -16.80 3.17
C GLY A 45 -16.44 -17.23 3.30
N ASP A 46 -15.58 -16.38 3.86
CA ASP A 46 -14.19 -16.73 4.13
C ASP A 46 -14.07 -17.72 5.29
N SER A 47 -13.28 -18.77 5.06
CA SER A 47 -12.96 -19.77 6.07
C SER A 47 -11.57 -19.59 6.70
N ALA A 48 -10.79 -18.63 6.20
CA ALA A 48 -9.44 -18.33 6.66
C ALA A 48 -9.10 -16.85 6.43
N PHE A 49 -8.30 -16.28 7.34
CA PHE A 49 -7.82 -14.90 7.28
C PHE A 49 -6.30 -14.87 7.32
N ALA A 50 -5.70 -13.91 6.61
CA ALA A 50 -4.26 -13.66 6.71
C ALA A 50 -3.92 -13.08 8.10
N PHE A 51 -2.76 -13.45 8.62
CA PHE A 51 -2.21 -12.77 9.81
C PHE A 51 -1.66 -11.40 9.40
N PRO A 52 -1.98 -10.32 10.14
CA PRO A 52 -1.31 -9.04 10.02
C PRO A 52 0.21 -9.20 10.09
N LEU A 53 0.94 -8.43 9.28
CA LEU A 53 2.42 -8.48 9.29
C LEU A 53 3.00 -8.13 10.67
N SER A 54 2.30 -7.31 11.44
CA SER A 54 2.66 -6.95 12.81
C SER A 54 2.53 -8.08 13.83
N GLN A 55 1.88 -9.20 13.46
CA GLN A 55 1.74 -10.39 14.30
C GLN A 55 2.77 -11.48 13.97
N LEU A 56 3.59 -11.28 12.93
CA LEU A 56 4.54 -12.28 12.45
C LEU A 56 5.97 -11.79 12.66
N SER A 57 6.85 -12.71 13.05
CA SER A 57 8.29 -12.46 13.08
C SER A 57 9.05 -13.65 12.50
N LEU A 58 10.13 -13.37 11.78
CA LEU A 58 10.99 -14.40 11.22
C LEU A 58 12.02 -14.84 12.27
N GLY A 59 12.06 -16.14 12.54
CA GLY A 59 13.14 -16.79 13.27
C GLY A 59 14.47 -16.76 12.49
N SER A 60 15.54 -17.26 13.11
CA SER A 60 16.86 -17.34 12.47
C SER A 60 16.84 -18.21 11.21
N GLY A 61 17.51 -17.75 10.14
CA GLY A 61 17.72 -18.51 8.90
C GLY A 61 17.58 -17.66 7.64
N ARG A 62 17.57 -18.32 6.48
CA ARG A 62 17.63 -17.68 5.15
C ARG A 62 16.59 -16.58 4.90
N PHE A 63 15.39 -16.71 5.46
CA PHE A 63 14.31 -15.74 5.27
C PHE A 63 14.60 -14.45 6.05
N ARG A 64 15.12 -14.57 7.27
CA ARG A 64 15.56 -13.42 8.07
C ARG A 64 16.75 -12.73 7.41
N GLU A 65 17.72 -13.48 6.90
CA GLU A 65 18.85 -12.91 6.16
C GLU A 65 18.41 -12.16 4.89
N ASN A 66 17.43 -12.69 4.15
CA ASN A 66 16.83 -12.01 3.00
C ASN A 66 16.12 -10.72 3.42
N GLN A 67 15.33 -10.76 4.50
CA GLN A 67 14.68 -9.58 5.05
C GLN A 67 15.71 -8.49 5.40
N ASP A 68 16.81 -8.86 6.07
CA ASP A 68 17.83 -7.89 6.51
C ASP A 68 18.58 -7.28 5.30
N ARG A 69 18.80 -8.06 4.22
CA ARG A 69 19.31 -7.55 2.94
C ARG A 69 18.34 -6.56 2.28
N THR A 70 17.06 -6.92 2.20
CA THR A 70 16.01 -6.03 1.67
C THR A 70 15.91 -4.74 2.49
N LEU A 71 15.93 -4.84 3.82
CA LEU A 71 15.90 -3.68 4.73
C LEU A 71 17.08 -2.74 4.47
N SER A 72 18.27 -3.30 4.32
CA SER A 72 19.48 -2.54 4.00
C SER A 72 19.34 -1.80 2.66
N TYR A 73 18.77 -2.46 1.64
CA TYR A 73 18.56 -1.86 0.33
C TYR A 73 17.54 -0.71 0.39
N ILE A 74 16.33 -0.95 0.91
CA ILE A 74 15.26 0.07 0.92
C ILE A 74 15.59 1.29 1.82
N LYS A 75 16.54 1.13 2.74
CA LYS A 75 17.11 2.21 3.58
C LYS A 75 18.32 2.90 2.95
N SER A 76 18.99 2.31 1.96
CA SER A 76 20.12 2.96 1.29
C SER A 76 19.69 3.91 0.18
N VAL A 77 18.50 3.70 -0.41
CA VAL A 77 18.00 4.54 -1.50
C VAL A 77 17.69 5.97 -1.02
N ASN A 78 18.11 6.95 -1.81
CA ASN A 78 17.85 8.38 -1.57
C ASN A 78 16.42 8.73 -1.99
N VAL A 79 15.63 9.21 -1.03
CA VAL A 79 14.19 9.48 -1.21
C VAL A 79 13.93 10.67 -2.14
N ASP A 80 14.79 11.69 -2.13
CA ASP A 80 14.62 12.85 -3.03
C ASP A 80 14.89 12.48 -4.50
N ARG A 81 15.78 11.51 -4.76
CA ARG A 81 15.97 10.97 -6.11
C ARG A 81 14.74 10.21 -6.59
N LEU A 82 14.06 9.48 -5.71
CA LEU A 82 12.79 8.81 -6.03
C LEU A 82 11.68 9.81 -6.37
N LEU A 83 11.65 10.96 -5.71
CA LEU A 83 10.69 12.05 -5.94
C LEU A 83 10.99 12.91 -7.16
N TYR A 84 12.18 12.78 -7.75
CA TYR A 84 12.68 13.67 -8.80
C TYR A 84 11.66 13.85 -9.93
N ASN A 85 11.18 12.74 -10.52
CA ASN A 85 10.29 12.78 -11.68
C ASN A 85 8.91 13.32 -11.34
N PHE A 86 8.36 13.00 -10.15
CA PHE A 86 7.09 13.56 -9.69
C PHE A 86 7.21 15.09 -9.53
N ARG A 87 8.24 15.57 -8.82
CA ARG A 87 8.47 17.00 -8.62
C ARG A 87 8.64 17.73 -9.94
N ALA A 88 9.49 17.21 -10.83
CA ALA A 88 9.75 17.83 -12.13
C ALA A 88 8.47 17.92 -12.99
N ASN A 89 7.70 16.83 -13.10
CA ASN A 89 6.47 16.81 -13.89
C ASN A 89 5.40 17.73 -13.33
N HIS A 90 5.29 17.81 -12.00
CA HIS A 90 4.34 18.67 -11.30
C HIS A 90 4.89 20.09 -11.03
N ARG A 91 5.95 20.53 -11.73
CA ARG A 91 6.53 21.88 -11.65
C ARG A 91 6.95 22.33 -10.25
N LEU A 92 7.45 21.40 -9.44
CA LEU A 92 8.04 21.66 -8.13
C LEU A 92 9.57 21.56 -8.19
N SER A 93 10.25 22.21 -7.26
CA SER A 93 11.70 22.07 -7.07
C SER A 93 12.07 20.60 -6.83
N THR A 94 13.12 20.11 -7.49
CA THR A 94 13.70 18.79 -7.23
C THR A 94 14.63 18.77 -6.00
N ASN A 95 14.77 19.91 -5.31
CA ASN A 95 15.68 20.11 -4.18
C ASN A 95 17.15 19.79 -4.52
N GLY A 96 17.55 20.01 -5.77
CA GLY A 96 18.90 19.70 -6.24
C GLY A 96 19.19 18.20 -6.33
N ALA A 97 18.18 17.33 -6.20
CA ALA A 97 18.36 15.89 -6.31
C ALA A 97 18.84 15.49 -7.71
N GLN A 98 19.77 14.54 -7.76
CA GLN A 98 20.20 13.94 -9.02
C GLN A 98 19.12 13.00 -9.56
N ALA A 99 18.78 13.16 -10.84
CA ALA A 99 17.87 12.24 -11.52
C ALA A 99 18.33 10.78 -11.41
N ASN A 100 17.38 9.85 -11.41
CA ASN A 100 17.67 8.44 -11.61
C ASN A 100 18.08 8.18 -13.07
N ARG A 101 18.62 6.99 -13.31
CA ARG A 101 18.94 6.47 -14.65
C ARG A 101 18.04 5.26 -14.94
N GLY A 102 18.26 4.61 -16.08
CA GLY A 102 17.55 3.39 -16.42
C GLY A 102 16.04 3.65 -16.56
N TRP A 103 15.22 2.79 -15.98
CA TRP A 103 13.76 2.84 -16.14
C TRP A 103 13.06 3.96 -15.34
N ASP A 104 13.84 4.81 -14.67
CA ASP A 104 13.34 6.05 -14.06
C ASP A 104 14.16 7.26 -14.49
N ALA A 105 14.89 7.17 -15.60
CA ALA A 105 15.47 8.36 -16.21
C ALA A 105 14.35 9.35 -16.60
N PRO A 106 14.59 10.67 -16.59
CA PRO A 106 13.55 11.67 -16.89
C PRO A 106 12.93 11.53 -18.28
N ASP A 107 13.64 10.91 -19.22
CA ASP A 107 13.22 10.62 -20.59
C ASP A 107 12.65 9.21 -20.77
N PHE A 108 12.65 8.38 -19.71
CA PHE A 108 12.12 7.03 -19.80
C PHE A 108 10.59 7.02 -19.81
N PRO A 109 9.92 6.28 -20.72
CA PRO A 109 8.49 6.44 -20.99
C PRO A 109 7.58 6.20 -19.77
N PHE A 110 7.78 5.10 -19.06
CA PHE A 110 6.96 4.72 -17.90
C PHE A 110 7.69 4.91 -16.56
N ARG A 111 8.54 5.94 -16.46
CA ARG A 111 9.15 6.39 -15.20
C ARG A 111 8.09 6.61 -14.11
N THR A 112 8.51 6.73 -12.86
CA THR A 112 7.63 6.78 -11.67
C THR A 112 6.86 5.50 -11.32
N HIS A 113 7.14 4.38 -11.99
CA HIS A 113 6.45 3.12 -11.73
C HIS A 113 6.92 2.39 -10.47
N PHE A 114 8.20 2.51 -10.09
CA PHE A 114 8.76 1.65 -9.04
C PHE A 114 8.68 2.28 -7.64
N GLN A 115 8.40 3.57 -7.55
CA GLN A 115 8.25 4.31 -6.31
C GLN A 115 7.06 3.81 -5.48
N GLY A 116 6.00 3.36 -6.16
CA GLY A 116 4.91 2.64 -5.52
C GLY A 116 5.36 1.39 -4.74
N HIS A 117 6.30 0.62 -5.31
CA HIS A 117 6.88 -0.54 -4.61
C HIS A 117 7.70 -0.15 -3.38
N PHE A 118 8.34 1.03 -3.39
CA PHE A 118 9.03 1.54 -2.19
C PHE A 118 8.05 1.90 -1.08
N LEU A 119 6.90 2.51 -1.41
CA LEU A 119 5.85 2.78 -0.42
C LEU A 119 5.35 1.49 0.24
N THR A 120 5.00 0.47 -0.55
CA THR A 120 4.65 -0.87 -0.04
C THR A 120 5.76 -1.44 0.83
N ALA A 121 7.02 -1.43 0.36
CA ALA A 121 8.14 -2.02 1.09
C ALA A 121 8.40 -1.32 2.44
N TRP A 122 8.28 0.01 2.50
CA TRP A 122 8.40 0.75 3.76
C TRP A 122 7.23 0.50 4.70
N ALA A 123 5.99 0.40 4.19
CA ALA A 123 4.83 0.06 5.01
C ALA A 123 4.97 -1.33 5.63
N GLN A 124 5.32 -2.35 4.84
CA GLN A 124 5.56 -3.71 5.31
C GLN A 124 6.75 -3.82 6.26
N CYS A 125 7.84 -3.09 5.99
CA CYS A 125 9.00 -2.97 6.88
C CYS A 125 8.57 -2.43 8.25
N TYR A 126 7.79 -1.35 8.30
CA TYR A 126 7.33 -0.76 9.55
C TYR A 126 6.39 -1.71 10.31
N ALA A 127 5.44 -2.34 9.63
CA ALA A 127 4.53 -3.30 10.26
C ALA A 127 5.26 -4.49 10.88
N THR A 128 6.20 -5.07 10.14
CA THR A 128 6.91 -6.29 10.56
C THR A 128 7.95 -6.02 11.65
N LEU A 129 8.66 -4.88 11.56
CA LEU A 129 9.88 -4.64 12.37
C LEU A 129 9.77 -3.45 13.33
N GLY A 130 8.72 -2.63 13.22
CA GLY A 130 8.62 -1.37 13.95
C GLY A 130 9.70 -0.35 13.56
N ASP A 131 10.34 -0.48 12.39
CA ASP A 131 11.46 0.38 11.98
C ASP A 131 10.96 1.82 11.67
N ALA A 132 11.32 2.76 12.54
CA ALA A 132 10.91 4.16 12.41
C ALA A 132 11.48 4.85 11.15
N THR A 133 12.63 4.41 10.63
CA THR A 133 13.17 4.97 9.38
C THR A 133 12.27 4.62 8.20
N CYS A 134 11.76 3.39 8.13
CA CYS A 134 10.79 2.99 7.11
C CYS A 134 9.50 3.83 7.23
N ARG A 135 8.96 3.97 8.46
CA ARG A 135 7.77 4.81 8.71
C ARG A 135 7.96 6.25 8.23
N ASP A 136 9.07 6.87 8.64
CA ASP A 136 9.34 8.28 8.37
C ASP A 136 9.57 8.53 6.87
N ARG A 137 10.21 7.58 6.16
CA ARG A 137 10.38 7.65 4.70
C ARG A 137 9.05 7.54 3.95
N ALA A 138 8.19 6.59 4.32
CA ALA A 138 6.87 6.47 3.70
C ALA A 138 6.05 7.74 3.89
N ASN A 139 5.95 8.25 5.12
CA ASN A 139 5.21 9.47 5.41
C ASN A 139 5.80 10.71 4.72
N TYR A 140 7.13 10.86 4.68
CA TYR A 140 7.77 11.93 3.94
C TYR A 140 7.45 11.85 2.43
N PHE A 141 7.57 10.66 1.84
CA PHE A 141 7.28 10.47 0.42
C PHE A 141 5.82 10.81 0.10
N VAL A 142 4.87 10.35 0.91
CA VAL A 142 3.44 10.68 0.79
C VAL A 142 3.20 12.19 0.87
N ALA A 143 3.83 12.89 1.83
CA ALA A 143 3.70 14.33 1.95
C ALA A 143 4.20 15.08 0.70
N GLU A 144 5.28 14.59 0.09
CA GLU A 144 5.83 15.17 -1.14
C GLU A 144 4.97 14.86 -2.38
N LEU A 145 4.39 13.66 -2.46
CA LEU A 145 3.39 13.32 -3.47
C LEU A 145 2.14 14.21 -3.35
N ALA A 146 1.67 14.47 -2.12
CA ALA A 146 0.55 15.37 -1.88
C ALA A 146 0.83 16.79 -2.38
N LYS A 147 2.04 17.31 -2.18
CA LYS A 147 2.46 18.60 -2.75
C LYS A 147 2.40 18.58 -4.28
N CYS A 148 2.88 17.51 -4.91
CA CYS A 148 2.82 17.35 -6.37
C CYS A 148 1.36 17.38 -6.88
N GLN A 149 0.49 16.56 -6.28
CA GLN A 149 -0.93 16.46 -6.66
C GLN A 149 -1.68 17.79 -6.42
N ASN A 150 -1.37 18.50 -5.33
CA ASN A 150 -1.96 19.81 -5.05
C ASN A 150 -1.51 20.89 -6.04
N ASN A 151 -0.35 20.72 -6.69
CA ASN A 151 0.14 21.66 -7.68
C ASN A 151 -0.41 21.43 -9.10
N ASN A 152 -1.33 20.48 -9.29
CA ASN A 152 -1.86 20.13 -10.61
C ASN A 152 -2.39 21.32 -11.40
N GLY A 153 -3.11 22.26 -10.75
CA GLY A 153 -3.61 23.46 -11.42
C GLY A 153 -2.49 24.32 -12.01
N ALA A 154 -1.40 24.53 -11.26
CA ALA A 154 -0.23 25.27 -11.74
C ALA A 154 0.60 24.47 -12.76
N ALA A 155 0.58 23.14 -12.68
CA ALA A 155 1.23 22.23 -13.63
C ALA A 155 0.45 22.08 -14.95
N GLY A 156 -0.84 22.43 -14.97
CA GLY A 156 -1.73 22.27 -16.12
C GLY A 156 -2.39 20.89 -16.20
N PHE A 157 -2.45 20.15 -15.09
CA PHE A 157 -3.08 18.83 -15.00
C PHE A 157 -4.44 18.90 -14.32
N LYS A 158 -5.30 17.91 -14.59
CA LYS A 158 -6.58 17.74 -13.89
C LYS A 158 -6.35 17.39 -12.42
N LYS A 159 -7.29 17.77 -11.56
CA LYS A 159 -7.26 17.47 -10.12
C LYS A 159 -7.12 15.97 -9.91
N GLY A 160 -6.24 15.56 -8.99
CA GLY A 160 -6.03 14.16 -8.63
C GLY A 160 -4.96 13.41 -9.44
N TYR A 161 -4.60 13.91 -10.64
CA TYR A 161 -3.50 13.35 -11.44
C TYR A 161 -2.18 13.31 -10.67
N LEU A 162 -1.41 12.24 -10.81
CA LEU A 162 -0.09 12.11 -10.20
C LEU A 162 0.76 11.08 -10.95
N SER A 163 1.84 11.54 -11.61
CA SER A 163 2.86 10.69 -12.24
C SER A 163 4.11 11.51 -12.60
N GLY A 164 5.13 10.88 -13.15
CA GLY A 164 6.32 11.53 -13.70
C GLY A 164 6.23 11.93 -15.17
N PHE A 165 5.11 11.66 -15.84
CA PHE A 165 4.89 11.93 -17.27
C PHE A 165 3.65 12.81 -17.48
N PRO A 166 3.53 13.53 -18.61
CA PRO A 166 2.42 14.45 -18.79
C PRO A 166 1.09 13.71 -18.97
N GLU A 167 0.00 14.31 -18.47
CA GLU A 167 -1.36 13.76 -18.57
C GLU A 167 -1.81 13.50 -20.02
N SER A 168 -1.20 14.17 -21.00
CA SER A 168 -1.46 13.94 -22.43
C SER A 168 -1.07 12.54 -22.92
N GLU A 169 -0.22 11.81 -22.19
CA GLU A 169 0.07 10.41 -22.52
C GLU A 169 -1.09 9.47 -22.17
N ILE A 170 -1.91 9.81 -21.17
CA ILE A 170 -3.14 9.09 -20.85
C ILE A 170 -4.14 9.22 -21.99
N GLU A 171 -4.32 10.44 -22.49
CA GLU A 171 -5.20 10.71 -23.64
C GLU A 171 -4.77 9.95 -24.89
N LYS A 172 -3.45 9.82 -25.13
CA LYS A 172 -2.92 9.04 -26.25
C LYS A 172 -3.18 7.54 -26.09
N VAL A 173 -3.16 7.00 -24.87
CA VAL A 173 -3.53 5.59 -24.62
C VAL A 173 -5.01 5.35 -24.90
N GLU A 174 -5.88 6.21 -24.37
CA GLU A 174 -7.33 6.15 -24.60
C GLU A 174 -7.70 6.25 -26.09
N LYS A 175 -6.93 7.03 -26.86
CA LYS A 175 -7.11 7.21 -28.31
C LYS A 175 -6.33 6.20 -29.18
N ARG A 176 -5.56 5.28 -28.58
CA ARG A 176 -4.69 4.31 -29.29
C ARG A 176 -3.65 4.97 -30.21
N THR A 177 -3.15 6.13 -29.83
CA THR A 177 -2.12 6.89 -30.58
C THR A 177 -0.78 6.97 -29.86
N LEU A 178 -0.65 6.38 -28.67
CA LEU A 178 0.60 6.33 -27.93
C LEU A 178 1.61 5.40 -28.63
N SER A 179 2.81 5.91 -28.90
CA SER A 179 3.87 5.18 -29.62
C SER A 179 5.26 5.26 -28.96
N ASN A 180 5.34 5.80 -27.74
CA ASN A 180 6.61 6.00 -27.02
C ASN A 180 6.99 4.83 -26.09
N GLY A 181 6.19 3.76 -26.04
CA GLY A 181 6.43 2.61 -25.15
C GLY A 181 6.00 2.82 -23.70
N ASN A 182 5.28 3.89 -23.36
CA ASN A 182 4.71 4.06 -22.02
C ASN A 182 3.55 3.07 -21.77
N VAL A 183 3.42 2.64 -20.52
CA VAL A 183 2.33 1.84 -19.96
C VAL A 183 1.75 2.64 -18.77
N PRO A 184 1.03 3.74 -19.04
CA PRO A 184 0.84 4.76 -18.02
C PRO A 184 -0.13 4.36 -16.92
N TYR A 185 -1.18 3.58 -17.23
CA TYR A 185 -2.09 3.05 -16.21
C TYR A 185 -1.37 2.04 -15.30
N TYR A 186 -0.41 1.26 -15.83
CA TYR A 186 0.46 0.42 -14.99
C TYR A 186 1.28 1.24 -14.00
N ALA A 187 1.91 2.34 -14.44
CA ALA A 187 2.74 3.18 -13.57
C ALA A 187 1.90 3.88 -12.49
N ILE A 188 0.71 4.37 -12.87
CA ILE A 188 -0.28 4.95 -11.94
C ILE A 188 -0.74 3.90 -10.92
N HIS A 189 -1.08 2.69 -11.37
CA HIS A 189 -1.47 1.58 -10.51
C HIS A 189 -0.42 1.31 -9.42
N LYS A 190 0.87 1.27 -9.75
CA LYS A 190 1.92 1.02 -8.76
C LYS A 190 1.91 2.08 -7.66
N THR A 191 1.79 3.35 -8.04
CA THR A 191 1.70 4.45 -7.06
C THR A 191 0.44 4.31 -6.20
N MET A 192 -0.72 3.98 -6.79
CA MET A 192 -1.97 3.78 -6.05
C MET A 192 -1.86 2.62 -5.05
N ALA A 193 -1.32 1.47 -5.47
CA ALA A 193 -1.13 0.31 -4.59
C ALA A 193 -0.21 0.64 -3.40
N GLY A 194 0.90 1.33 -3.65
CA GLY A 194 1.80 1.76 -2.59
C GLY A 194 1.15 2.74 -1.59
N LEU A 195 0.35 3.69 -2.08
CA LEU A 195 -0.41 4.61 -1.22
C LEU A 195 -1.48 3.90 -0.39
N LEU A 196 -2.15 2.92 -1.00
CA LEU A 196 -3.13 2.06 -0.33
C LEU A 196 -2.49 1.30 0.83
N ASP A 197 -1.32 0.69 0.61
CA ASP A 197 -0.58 -0.01 1.66
C ASP A 197 -0.17 0.94 2.79
N VAL A 198 0.33 2.12 2.47
CA VAL A 198 0.72 3.11 3.51
C VAL A 198 -0.51 3.59 4.30
N TRP A 199 -1.66 3.76 3.65
CA TRP A 199 -2.90 4.08 4.36
C TRP A 199 -3.33 2.91 5.26
N ARG A 200 -3.50 1.71 4.71
CA ARG A 200 -4.08 0.58 5.43
C ARG A 200 -3.16 0.03 6.50
N ILE A 201 -1.86 -0.01 6.27
CA ILE A 201 -0.90 -0.62 7.19
C ILE A 201 -0.44 0.38 8.25
N MET A 202 -0.31 1.66 7.90
CA MET A 202 0.29 2.68 8.77
C MET A 202 -0.70 3.75 9.26
N ASP A 203 -2.00 3.61 8.95
CA ASP A 203 -3.06 4.58 9.27
C ASP A 203 -2.75 6.01 8.76
N SER A 204 -2.10 6.09 7.58
CA SER A 204 -1.74 7.39 6.99
C SER A 204 -2.93 8.00 6.25
N THR A 205 -3.67 8.90 6.92
CA THR A 205 -4.80 9.62 6.30
C THR A 205 -4.37 10.50 5.14
N GLN A 206 -3.13 10.99 5.12
CA GLN A 206 -2.62 11.73 3.96
C GLN A 206 -2.40 10.81 2.75
N ALA A 207 -1.95 9.56 2.97
CA ALA A 207 -1.83 8.58 1.88
C ALA A 207 -3.21 8.23 1.31
N ARG A 208 -4.22 8.06 2.18
CA ARG A 208 -5.63 7.94 1.79
C ARG A 208 -6.05 9.10 0.89
N ASP A 209 -5.83 10.33 1.32
CA ASP A 209 -6.34 11.50 0.61
C ASP A 209 -5.71 11.63 -0.79
N VAL A 210 -4.39 11.37 -0.91
CA VAL A 210 -3.70 11.35 -2.20
C VAL A 210 -4.24 10.21 -3.08
N LEU A 211 -4.41 9.00 -2.53
CA LEU A 211 -4.96 7.84 -3.23
C LEU A 211 -6.36 8.10 -3.75
N LEU A 212 -7.27 8.62 -2.92
CA LEU A 212 -8.65 8.92 -3.31
C LEU A 212 -8.70 10.05 -4.35
N GLY A 213 -7.76 10.99 -4.29
CA GLY A 213 -7.54 11.96 -5.36
C GLY A 213 -7.20 11.29 -6.69
N MET A 214 -6.27 10.32 -6.69
CA MET A 214 -5.91 9.55 -7.88
C MET A 214 -7.06 8.68 -8.39
N ALA A 215 -7.76 7.97 -7.50
CA ALA A 215 -8.90 7.14 -7.84
C ALA A 215 -10.02 7.97 -8.49
N GLY A 216 -10.35 9.14 -7.91
CA GLY A 216 -11.32 10.06 -8.49
C GLY A 216 -10.89 10.63 -9.84
N TRP A 217 -9.58 10.83 -10.05
CA TRP A 217 -9.06 11.20 -11.37
C TRP A 217 -9.22 10.06 -12.39
N VAL A 218 -8.90 8.82 -12.02
CA VAL A 218 -9.09 7.64 -12.88
C VAL A 218 -10.57 7.52 -13.28
N ASP A 219 -11.47 7.53 -12.30
CA ASP A 219 -12.93 7.48 -12.50
C ASP A 219 -13.41 8.55 -13.49
N ALA A 220 -13.00 9.81 -13.32
CA ALA A 220 -13.35 10.90 -14.22
C ALA A 220 -12.82 10.70 -15.67
N ARG A 221 -11.66 10.05 -15.83
CA ARG A 221 -11.11 9.72 -17.16
C ARG A 221 -11.90 8.59 -17.81
N THR A 222 -12.10 7.51 -17.07
CA THR A 222 -12.65 6.27 -17.61
C THR A 222 -14.15 6.34 -17.84
N SER A 223 -14.89 7.09 -17.01
CA SER A 223 -16.34 7.32 -17.20
C SER A 223 -16.69 8.09 -18.48
N ALA A 224 -15.73 8.82 -19.06
CA ALA A 224 -15.91 9.52 -20.32
C ALA A 224 -15.73 8.62 -21.56
N LEU A 225 -15.29 7.37 -21.38
CA LEU A 225 -14.99 6.45 -22.47
C LEU A 225 -16.18 5.54 -22.74
N SER A 226 -16.48 5.34 -24.03
CA SER A 226 -17.38 4.24 -24.41
C SER A 226 -16.75 2.89 -24.06
N TYR A 227 -17.58 1.86 -23.94
CA TYR A 227 -17.11 0.49 -23.72
C TYR A 227 -16.04 0.08 -24.75
N GLN A 228 -16.23 0.41 -26.04
CA GLN A 228 -15.25 0.08 -27.08
C GLN A 228 -13.91 0.82 -26.88
N GLN A 229 -13.95 2.10 -26.49
CA GLN A 229 -12.72 2.85 -26.19
C GLN A 229 -12.00 2.26 -24.98
N MET A 230 -12.74 1.89 -23.93
CA MET A 230 -12.20 1.18 -22.77
C MET A 230 -11.53 -0.14 -23.19
N GLN A 231 -12.24 -1.01 -23.91
CA GLN A 231 -11.66 -2.29 -24.36
C GLN A 231 -10.42 -2.10 -25.23
N ASN A 232 -10.41 -1.07 -26.09
CA ASN A 232 -9.25 -0.76 -26.90
C ASN A 232 -8.05 -0.31 -26.04
N MET A 233 -8.25 0.59 -25.08
CA MET A 233 -7.18 1.13 -24.24
C MET A 233 -6.54 0.04 -23.36
N LEU A 234 -7.34 -0.95 -22.92
CA LEU A 234 -6.88 -2.11 -22.14
C LEU A 234 -5.93 -3.02 -22.93
N GLY A 235 -5.79 -2.82 -24.24
CA GLY A 235 -4.72 -3.40 -25.05
C GLY A 235 -3.32 -2.84 -24.73
N THR A 236 -3.21 -1.80 -23.89
CA THR A 236 -1.95 -1.33 -23.30
C THR A 236 -1.92 -1.75 -21.82
N GLU A 237 -0.78 -2.25 -21.33
CA GLU A 237 -0.65 -2.73 -19.95
C GLU A 237 -1.13 -1.70 -18.91
N PHE A 238 -2.02 -2.15 -18.02
CA PHE A 238 -2.66 -1.34 -16.99
C PHE A 238 -2.37 -1.82 -15.56
N GLY A 239 -1.52 -2.85 -15.40
CA GLY A 239 -1.22 -3.43 -14.09
C GLY A 239 -2.48 -3.97 -13.40
N GLY A 240 -2.56 -3.83 -12.07
CA GLY A 240 -3.68 -4.24 -11.24
C GLY A 240 -4.68 -3.11 -10.97
N MET A 241 -5.00 -2.26 -11.97
CA MET A 241 -5.94 -1.15 -11.75
C MET A 241 -7.30 -1.61 -11.21
N THR A 242 -7.81 -2.75 -11.67
CA THR A 242 -9.07 -3.32 -11.18
C THR A 242 -8.96 -3.76 -9.72
N GLU A 243 -7.84 -4.40 -9.35
CA GLU A 243 -7.57 -4.84 -7.98
C GLU A 243 -7.51 -3.65 -7.02
N VAL A 244 -6.67 -2.64 -7.33
CA VAL A 244 -6.51 -1.50 -6.42
C VAL A 244 -7.79 -0.68 -6.26
N LEU A 245 -8.65 -0.59 -7.29
CA LEU A 245 -9.93 0.10 -7.18
C LEU A 245 -10.96 -0.72 -6.38
N ALA A 246 -11.01 -2.05 -6.58
CA ALA A 246 -11.82 -2.94 -5.74
C ALA A 246 -11.40 -2.87 -4.27
N ASP A 247 -10.09 -2.76 -4.02
CA ASP A 247 -9.56 -2.52 -2.68
C ASP A 247 -9.98 -1.16 -2.11
N VAL A 248 -9.91 -0.08 -2.91
CA VAL A 248 -10.40 1.22 -2.45
C VAL A 248 -11.90 1.14 -2.11
N PHE A 249 -12.71 0.42 -2.88
CA PHE A 249 -14.10 0.10 -2.50
C PHE A 249 -14.15 -0.64 -1.16
N HIS A 250 -13.37 -1.71 -0.99
CA HIS A 250 -13.36 -2.48 0.25
C HIS A 250 -13.01 -1.61 1.48
N GLN A 251 -12.12 -0.64 1.30
CA GLN A 251 -11.68 0.26 2.37
C GLN A 251 -12.64 1.43 2.64
N THR A 252 -13.46 1.83 1.66
CA THR A 252 -14.28 3.05 1.75
C THR A 252 -15.78 2.81 1.76
N GLY A 253 -16.27 1.73 1.15
CA GLY A 253 -17.69 1.48 0.94
C GLY A 253 -18.30 2.22 -0.25
N ASP A 254 -17.53 3.04 -0.96
CA ASP A 254 -18.02 3.83 -2.08
C ASP A 254 -18.06 2.99 -3.36
N LYS A 255 -19.27 2.63 -3.79
CA LYS A 255 -19.52 1.75 -4.95
C LYS A 255 -18.96 2.28 -6.27
N ARG A 256 -18.70 3.58 -6.36
CA ARG A 256 -18.07 4.21 -7.53
C ARG A 256 -16.77 3.55 -7.97
N TRP A 257 -16.06 2.84 -7.09
CA TRP A 257 -14.79 2.18 -7.46
C TRP A 257 -14.95 0.79 -8.08
N ILE A 258 -16.17 0.23 -8.10
CA ILE A 258 -16.47 -1.10 -8.65
C ILE A 258 -17.59 -1.09 -9.72
N ASP A 259 -18.24 0.06 -9.92
CA ASP A 259 -19.29 0.29 -10.93
C ASP A 259 -18.69 0.80 -12.25
#